data_AF-A0A2D7ICA4-F1
#
_entry.id   AF-A0A2D7ICA4-F1
#
_cell.length_a   1.000
_cell.length_b   1.000
_cell.length_c   1.000
_cell.angle_alpha   90.00
_cell.angle_beta   90.00
_cell.angle_gamma   90.00
#
_symmetry.space_group_name_H-M   'P 1'
#
loop_
_entity.id
_entity.type
_entity.pdbx_description
1 polymer ?
#
loop_
_entity_poly.entity_id
_entity_poly.type
_entity_poly.pdbx_seq_one_letter_code
_entity_poly.pdbx_strand_id
1 'polypeptide(L)'
;MAQSSTTLIGQTTMETVSARATISFNSTEKKVSDSDNGFGNLVVNDIVTISGTSKNNGDFTITAVATDGSHFTVAETINKLDNGDEETADGSTNFTVTQTGLVSDKVAGDGYYSQPDGVHTVAYQITDAVPVTANFRMQGSLATTPTESDWFDITGSGLTPDLSTLGFYANFTGNFVWVRCKATGITAGAITKVLYNN
;
A
#
# COMPACT_ATOMS: atom_id res chain seq x y z
N MET A 1 -29.03 16.98 -3.37
CA MET A 1 -28.14 16.02 -4.06
C MET A 1 -27.62 15.08 -3.00
N ALA A 2 -27.84 13.77 -3.14
CA ALA A 2 -27.24 12.81 -2.22
C ALA A 2 -25.73 12.78 -2.49
N GLN A 3 -24.92 13.07 -1.49
CA GLN A 3 -23.48 12.91 -1.57
C GLN A 3 -23.22 11.40 -1.73
N SER A 4 -22.81 10.97 -2.92
CA SER A 4 -22.41 9.58 -3.17
C SER A 4 -20.99 9.40 -2.66
N SER A 5 -20.80 8.54 -1.67
CA SER A 5 -19.46 8.24 -1.14
C SER A 5 -18.63 7.46 -2.15
N THR A 6 -17.38 7.86 -2.29
CA THR A 6 -16.40 7.17 -3.13
C THR A 6 -15.79 6.02 -2.32
N THR A 7 -15.83 4.81 -2.86
CA THR A 7 -15.13 3.67 -2.26
C THR A 7 -13.65 3.73 -2.62
N LEU A 8 -12.80 3.90 -1.61
CA LEU A 8 -11.34 3.86 -1.78
C LEU A 8 -10.83 2.42 -1.75
N ILE A 9 -11.27 1.65 -0.76
CA ILE A 9 -10.91 0.25 -0.61
C ILE A 9 -12.21 -0.55 -0.54
N GLY A 10 -12.35 -1.53 -1.44
CA GLY A 10 -13.43 -2.51 -1.40
C GLY A 10 -13.13 -3.63 -0.40
N GLN A 11 -13.98 -4.65 -0.38
CA GLN A 11 -13.70 -5.83 0.44
C GLN A 11 -12.43 -6.51 -0.06
N THR A 12 -11.44 -6.65 0.81
CA THR A 12 -10.18 -7.33 0.49
C THR A 12 -9.68 -8.14 1.68
N THR A 13 -9.11 -9.31 1.40
CA THR A 13 -8.45 -10.19 2.34
C THR A 13 -6.96 -10.18 2.03
N MET A 14 -6.12 -10.05 3.04
CA MET A 14 -4.68 -10.16 2.82
C MET A 14 -4.29 -11.64 2.68
N GLU A 15 -3.41 -11.92 1.73
CA GLU A 15 -2.83 -13.22 1.49
C GLU A 15 -1.34 -13.23 1.84
N THR A 16 -0.94 -14.19 2.66
CA THR A 16 0.46 -14.35 3.01
C THR A 16 1.20 -15.05 1.87
N VAL A 17 2.11 -14.35 1.21
CA VAL A 17 3.11 -14.98 0.34
C VAL A 17 4.12 -15.71 1.22
N SER A 18 4.33 -17.00 0.96
CA SER A 18 5.30 -17.82 1.70
C SER A 18 6.73 -17.36 1.43
N ALA A 19 7.66 -17.61 2.37
CA ALA A 19 9.09 -17.34 2.20
C ALA A 19 9.67 -18.03 0.95
N ARG A 20 10.59 -17.38 0.22
CA ARG A 20 11.07 -17.86 -1.08
C ARG A 20 12.58 -17.68 -1.24
N ALA A 21 13.26 -18.72 -1.72
CA ALA A 21 14.72 -18.74 -1.86
C ALA A 21 15.22 -18.29 -3.25
N THR A 22 14.30 -17.94 -4.14
CA THR A 22 14.51 -17.75 -5.59
C THR A 22 14.31 -16.30 -6.04
N ILE A 23 14.30 -15.37 -5.09
CA ILE A 23 14.05 -13.94 -5.31
C ILE A 23 15.28 -13.24 -5.93
N SER A 24 15.04 -12.34 -6.88
CA SER A 24 16.04 -11.46 -7.48
C SER A 24 15.51 -10.05 -7.68
N PHE A 25 16.41 -9.07 -7.65
CA PHE A 25 16.09 -7.65 -7.73
C PHE A 25 16.66 -7.03 -9.00
N ASN A 26 15.97 -6.06 -9.59
CA ASN A 26 16.48 -5.23 -10.68
C ASN A 26 16.20 -3.75 -10.36
N SER A 27 17.26 -3.01 -10.06
CA SER A 27 17.20 -1.60 -9.70
C SER A 27 16.65 -0.69 -10.80
N THR A 28 16.95 -0.99 -12.07
CA THR A 28 16.60 -0.12 -13.21
C THR A 28 15.12 -0.24 -13.56
N GLU A 29 14.60 -1.47 -13.56
CA GLU A 29 13.19 -1.77 -13.84
C GLU A 29 12.30 -1.69 -12.60
N LYS A 30 12.89 -1.45 -11.41
CA LYS A 30 12.21 -1.55 -10.11
C LYS A 30 11.45 -2.86 -9.97
N LYS A 31 12.09 -3.95 -10.37
CA LYS A 31 11.46 -5.27 -10.52
C LYS A 31 11.97 -6.23 -9.47
N VAL A 32 11.05 -6.96 -8.85
CA VAL A 32 11.35 -8.12 -8.00
C VAL A 32 10.84 -9.35 -8.73
N SER A 33 11.73 -10.32 -8.98
CA SER A 33 11.43 -11.52 -9.75
C SER A 33 11.66 -12.76 -8.90
N ASP A 34 10.99 -13.84 -9.23
CA ASP A 34 11.17 -15.13 -8.58
C ASP A 34 11.00 -16.26 -9.60
N SER A 35 12.01 -17.13 -9.69
CA SER A 35 12.04 -18.22 -10.67
C SER A 35 11.01 -19.32 -10.45
N ASP A 36 10.38 -19.39 -9.27
CA ASP A 36 9.34 -20.37 -8.94
C ASP A 36 7.90 -19.81 -9.10
N ASN A 37 7.73 -18.61 -9.65
CA ASN A 37 6.43 -18.02 -10.07
C ASN A 37 5.33 -17.86 -8.99
N GLY A 38 5.70 -17.80 -7.72
CA GLY A 38 4.79 -17.69 -6.57
C GLY A 38 4.30 -16.29 -6.21
N PHE A 39 4.38 -15.29 -7.10
CA PHE A 39 3.74 -13.97 -6.89
C PHE A 39 2.34 -13.86 -7.48
N GLY A 40 1.77 -14.94 -8.02
CA GLY A 40 0.47 -14.92 -8.72
C GLY A 40 -0.74 -14.45 -7.90
N ASN A 41 -0.61 -14.39 -6.57
CA ASN A 41 -1.67 -13.92 -5.67
C ASN A 41 -1.57 -12.43 -5.35
N LEU A 42 -0.43 -11.79 -5.66
CA LEU A 42 -0.25 -10.36 -5.45
C LEU A 42 -0.97 -9.58 -6.55
N VAL A 43 -1.50 -8.42 -6.20
CA VAL A 43 -2.17 -7.51 -7.12
C VAL A 43 -1.57 -6.11 -7.06
N VAL A 44 -1.93 -5.28 -8.04
CA VAL A 44 -1.54 -3.87 -8.06
C VAL A 44 -2.08 -3.16 -6.82
N ASN A 45 -1.28 -2.22 -6.30
CA ASN A 45 -1.50 -1.46 -5.07
C ASN A 45 -1.33 -2.24 -3.76
N ASP A 46 -0.99 -3.53 -3.79
CA ASP A 46 -0.56 -4.23 -2.58
C ASP A 46 0.73 -3.63 -2.03
N ILE A 47 0.88 -3.68 -0.71
CA ILE A 47 2.13 -3.38 -0.02
C ILE A 47 2.75 -4.70 0.41
N VAL A 48 3.98 -4.93 -0.02
CA VAL A 48 4.78 -6.08 0.39
C VAL A 48 5.95 -5.63 1.23
N THR A 49 6.14 -6.28 2.38
CA THR A 49 7.35 -6.14 3.17
C THR A 49 8.37 -7.17 2.69
N ILE A 50 9.52 -6.66 2.26
CA ILE A 50 10.69 -7.46 1.90
C ILE A 50 11.63 -7.50 3.09
N SER A 51 12.11 -8.69 3.45
CA SER A 51 13.01 -8.89 4.59
C SER A 51 14.05 -9.97 4.30
N GLY A 52 15.17 -9.88 5.01
CA GLY A 52 16.29 -10.82 4.91
C GLY A 52 17.29 -10.52 3.79
N THR A 53 17.12 -9.41 3.09
CA THR A 53 18.07 -8.90 2.08
C THR A 53 19.16 -8.04 2.75
N SER A 54 20.18 -7.66 1.99
CA SER A 54 21.24 -6.74 2.41
C SER A 54 20.87 -5.28 2.15
N LYS A 55 20.13 -4.97 1.08
CA LYS A 55 19.89 -3.58 0.64
C LYS A 55 18.43 -3.20 0.41
N ASN A 56 17.54 -4.17 0.31
CA ASN A 56 16.16 -3.97 -0.11
C ASN A 56 15.16 -4.41 0.97
N ASN A 57 15.49 -4.22 2.26
CA ASN A 57 14.56 -4.47 3.35
C ASN A 57 13.62 -3.27 3.52
N GLY A 58 12.33 -3.52 3.60
CA GLY A 58 11.32 -2.48 3.78
C GLY A 58 10.00 -2.79 3.09
N ASP A 59 9.11 -1.81 3.11
CA ASP A 59 7.80 -1.90 2.48
C ASP A 59 7.85 -1.34 1.06
N PHE A 60 7.27 -2.06 0.13
CA PHE A 60 7.19 -1.70 -1.28
C PHE A 60 5.76 -1.77 -1.79
N THR A 61 5.36 -0.78 -2.56
CA THR A 61 4.04 -0.66 -3.16
C THR A 61 4.08 -1.19 -4.59
N ILE A 62 3.24 -2.18 -4.90
CA ILE A 62 3.21 -2.84 -6.20
C ILE A 62 2.53 -1.95 -7.25
N THR A 63 3.20 -1.76 -8.38
CA THR A 63 2.70 -0.97 -9.52
C THR A 63 2.23 -1.84 -10.68
N ALA A 64 2.80 -3.03 -10.85
CA ALA A 64 2.38 -4.03 -11.82
C ALA A 64 2.76 -5.43 -11.34
N VAL A 65 1.97 -6.43 -11.72
CA VAL A 65 2.26 -7.85 -11.46
C VAL A 65 2.21 -8.60 -12.78
N ALA A 66 3.17 -9.47 -13.01
CA ALA A 66 3.20 -10.33 -14.18
C ALA A 66 2.06 -11.34 -14.12
N THR A 67 1.35 -11.55 -15.24
CA THR A 67 0.21 -12.47 -15.30
C THR A 67 0.60 -13.92 -15.03
N ASP A 68 1.88 -14.26 -15.14
CA ASP A 68 2.43 -15.58 -14.84
C ASP A 68 2.96 -15.72 -13.40
N GLY A 69 2.89 -14.66 -12.58
CA GLY A 69 3.38 -14.64 -11.21
C GLY A 69 4.91 -14.65 -11.06
N SER A 70 5.65 -14.45 -12.16
CA SER A 70 7.13 -14.51 -12.15
C SER A 70 7.79 -13.27 -11.56
N HIS A 71 7.13 -12.10 -11.65
CA HIS A 71 7.67 -10.84 -11.15
C HIS A 71 6.59 -9.80 -10.87
N PHE A 72 6.96 -8.79 -10.11
CA PHE A 72 6.20 -7.56 -9.96
C PHE A 72 7.14 -6.36 -10.00
N THR A 73 6.59 -5.18 -10.29
CA THR A 73 7.32 -3.90 -10.20
C THR A 73 6.80 -3.08 -9.04
N VAL A 74 7.67 -2.22 -8.49
CA VAL A 74 7.38 -1.42 -7.30
C VAL A 74 7.51 0.07 -7.56
N ALA A 75 6.90 0.89 -6.71
CA ALA A 75 6.98 2.34 -6.82
C ALA A 75 8.30 2.90 -6.25
N GLU A 76 8.80 2.28 -5.18
CA GLU A 76 10.00 2.68 -4.45
C GLU A 76 11.30 2.30 -5.20
N THR A 77 12.44 2.79 -4.72
CA THR A 77 13.74 2.48 -5.34
C THR A 77 14.24 1.13 -4.87
N ILE A 78 14.67 0.30 -5.82
CA ILE A 78 15.44 -0.92 -5.54
C ILE A 78 16.92 -0.57 -5.61
N ASN A 79 17.64 -0.90 -4.55
CA ASN A 79 19.06 -0.63 -4.40
C ASN A 79 19.90 -1.80 -4.91
N LYS A 80 21.03 -1.45 -5.53
CA LYS A 80 22.10 -2.40 -5.81
C LYS A 80 22.91 -2.69 -4.54
N LEU A 81 23.67 -3.78 -4.57
CA LEU A 81 24.72 -4.06 -3.60
C LEU A 81 25.83 -2.98 -3.67
N ASP A 82 26.64 -2.87 -2.62
CA ASP A 82 27.72 -1.86 -2.55
C ASP A 82 28.78 -2.05 -3.64
N ASN A 83 28.90 -3.26 -4.17
CA ASN A 83 29.78 -3.58 -5.29
C ASN A 83 29.20 -3.17 -6.67
N GLY A 84 27.97 -2.66 -6.71
CA GLY A 84 27.29 -2.23 -7.93
C GLY A 84 26.52 -3.32 -8.66
N ASP A 85 26.45 -4.54 -8.11
CA ASP A 85 25.68 -5.65 -8.66
C ASP A 85 24.22 -5.61 -8.19
N GLU A 86 23.34 -6.23 -8.97
CA GLU A 86 21.97 -6.47 -8.54
C GLU A 86 21.93 -7.45 -7.37
N GLU A 87 20.97 -7.27 -6.48
CA GLU A 87 20.79 -8.19 -5.36
C GLU A 87 20.03 -9.43 -5.81
N THR A 88 20.52 -10.61 -5.40
CA THR A 88 19.87 -11.90 -5.65
C THR A 88 19.89 -12.74 -4.38
N ALA A 89 18.90 -13.63 -4.23
CA ALA A 89 18.89 -14.60 -3.14
C ALA A 89 20.14 -15.48 -3.18
N ASP A 90 20.81 -15.61 -2.04
CA ASP A 90 22.00 -16.46 -1.84
C ASP A 90 21.62 -17.94 -1.62
N GLY A 91 20.52 -18.41 -2.24
CA GLY A 91 19.96 -19.74 -2.00
C GLY A 91 19.44 -19.98 -0.57
N SER A 92 19.39 -18.93 0.27
CA SER A 92 18.88 -18.94 1.64
C SER A 92 17.37 -18.74 1.68
N THR A 93 16.68 -19.36 2.66
CA THR A 93 15.25 -19.15 2.92
C THR A 93 14.96 -17.88 3.74
N ASN A 94 15.98 -17.06 4.00
CA ASN A 94 15.82 -15.83 4.77
C ASN A 94 15.12 -14.72 3.98
N PHE A 95 15.12 -14.81 2.64
CA PHE A 95 14.51 -13.80 1.79
C PHE A 95 13.00 -14.03 1.80
N THR A 96 12.27 -13.02 2.26
CA THR A 96 10.82 -13.11 2.42
C THR A 96 10.17 -11.90 1.77
N VAL A 97 9.07 -12.16 1.07
CA VAL A 97 8.16 -11.15 0.53
C VAL A 97 6.82 -11.50 1.15
N THR A 98 6.29 -10.62 1.98
CA THR A 98 5.01 -10.83 2.66
C THR A 98 4.09 -9.67 2.34
N GLN A 99 2.85 -9.92 1.91
CA GLN A 99 1.85 -8.85 1.80
C GLN A 99 1.51 -8.38 3.21
N THR A 100 1.67 -7.09 3.46
CA THR A 100 1.46 -6.46 4.77
C THR A 100 0.49 -5.30 4.71
N GLY A 101 -0.09 -5.02 3.54
CA GLY A 101 -1.04 -3.95 3.38
C GLY A 101 -1.44 -3.70 1.94
N LEU A 102 -2.08 -2.55 1.73
CA LEU A 102 -2.40 -2.04 0.41
C LEU A 102 -2.57 -0.52 0.42
N VAL A 103 -2.62 0.03 -0.77
CA VAL A 103 -2.96 1.42 -1.07
C VAL A 103 -4.23 1.44 -1.92
N SER A 104 -5.09 2.44 -1.74
CA SER A 104 -6.21 2.65 -2.66
C SER A 104 -5.74 3.35 -3.94
N ASP A 105 -6.55 3.25 -4.99
CA ASP A 105 -6.43 4.20 -6.08
C ASP A 105 -6.59 5.64 -5.56
N LYS A 106 -5.90 6.57 -6.24
CA LYS A 106 -6.03 7.99 -5.95
C LYS A 106 -7.39 8.51 -6.42
N VAL A 107 -8.00 9.38 -5.61
CA VAL A 107 -9.23 10.09 -5.96
C VAL A 107 -9.00 11.60 -5.88
N ALA A 108 -9.74 12.35 -6.69
CA ALA A 108 -9.61 13.80 -6.75
C ALA A 108 -10.09 14.44 -5.45
N GLY A 109 -9.21 15.21 -4.80
CA GLY A 109 -9.58 16.07 -3.68
C GLY A 109 -10.03 17.46 -4.15
N ASP A 110 -10.22 18.39 -3.22
CA ASP A 110 -10.76 19.72 -3.51
C ASP A 110 -9.81 20.57 -4.35
N GLY A 111 -8.50 20.36 -4.22
CA GLY A 111 -7.48 21.06 -4.98
C GLY A 111 -7.43 20.68 -6.45
N TYR A 112 -7.92 19.49 -6.82
CA TYR A 112 -8.10 19.14 -8.21
C TYR A 112 -9.13 20.03 -8.90
N TYR A 113 -10.15 20.46 -8.16
CA TYR A 113 -11.24 21.30 -8.66
C TYR A 113 -11.01 22.80 -8.42
N SER A 114 -9.81 23.19 -7.97
CA SER A 114 -9.49 24.58 -7.60
C SER A 114 -10.45 25.17 -6.56
N GLN A 115 -10.96 24.32 -5.67
CA GLN A 115 -11.82 24.73 -4.56
C GLN A 115 -10.96 25.20 -3.36
N PRO A 116 -11.48 26.08 -2.49
CA PRO A 116 -10.83 26.42 -1.23
C PRO A 116 -10.79 25.21 -0.28
N ASP A 117 -10.06 25.32 0.84
CA ASP A 117 -9.94 24.24 1.85
C ASP A 117 -11.32 23.70 2.26
N GLY A 118 -11.68 22.53 1.74
CA GLY A 118 -12.93 21.87 2.05
C GLY A 118 -12.80 20.83 3.16
N VAL A 119 -13.95 20.31 3.57
CA VAL A 119 -14.07 19.31 4.64
C VAL A 119 -14.14 17.94 3.99
N HIS A 120 -13.17 17.11 4.34
CA HIS A 120 -13.11 15.73 3.92
C HIS A 120 -13.50 14.81 5.07
N THR A 121 -14.26 13.76 4.75
CA THR A 121 -14.62 12.71 5.69
C THR A 121 -14.21 11.35 5.12
N VAL A 122 -13.48 10.57 5.91
CA VAL A 122 -13.21 9.16 5.63
C VAL A 122 -13.94 8.29 6.64
N ALA A 123 -14.46 7.15 6.19
CA ALA A 123 -15.02 6.11 7.05
C ALA A 123 -14.34 4.76 6.78
N TYR A 124 -13.84 4.13 7.83
CA TYR A 124 -13.19 2.83 7.82
C TYR A 124 -14.13 1.77 8.37
N GLN A 125 -14.27 0.65 7.65
CA GLN A 125 -14.97 -0.54 8.13
C GLN A 125 -14.04 -1.74 7.99
N ILE A 126 -13.72 -2.37 9.11
CA ILE A 126 -12.77 -3.48 9.21
C ILE A 126 -13.41 -4.69 9.90
N THR A 127 -12.78 -5.85 9.79
CA THR A 127 -13.14 -7.03 10.59
C THR A 127 -12.40 -7.07 11.92
N ASP A 128 -12.94 -7.79 12.89
CA ASP A 128 -12.30 -8.06 14.20
C ASP A 128 -10.98 -8.85 14.10
N ALA A 129 -10.73 -9.52 12.97
CA ALA A 129 -9.50 -10.24 12.67
C ALA A 129 -8.33 -9.35 12.22
N VAL A 130 -8.54 -8.04 12.00
CA VAL A 130 -7.44 -7.13 11.64
C VAL A 130 -6.53 -6.89 12.87
N PRO A 131 -5.20 -6.99 12.74
CA PRO A 131 -4.28 -6.78 13.86
C PRO A 131 -4.42 -5.38 14.47
N VAL A 132 -4.30 -5.27 15.80
CA VAL A 132 -4.25 -3.98 16.51
C VAL A 132 -3.06 -3.10 16.11
N THR A 133 -2.03 -3.71 15.54
CA THR A 133 -0.85 -3.04 14.97
C THR A 133 -1.08 -2.51 13.55
N ALA A 134 -2.20 -2.87 12.92
CA ALA A 134 -2.53 -2.34 11.61
C ALA A 134 -2.71 -0.82 11.68
N ASN A 135 -2.27 -0.14 10.64
CA ASN A 135 -2.33 1.29 10.59
C ASN A 135 -2.99 1.77 9.31
N PHE A 136 -4.07 2.52 9.48
CA PHE A 136 -4.79 3.14 8.38
C PHE A 136 -4.53 4.64 8.43
N ARG A 137 -4.26 5.23 7.28
CA ARG A 137 -4.03 6.67 7.16
C ARG A 137 -4.46 7.17 5.79
N MET A 138 -5.07 8.35 5.77
CA MET A 138 -5.24 9.07 4.52
C MET A 138 -3.94 9.74 4.14
N GLN A 139 -3.61 9.69 2.86
CA GLN A 139 -2.49 10.40 2.28
C GLN A 139 -3.00 11.43 1.30
N GLY A 140 -2.36 12.59 1.29
CA GLY A 140 -2.61 13.68 0.36
C GLY A 140 -1.43 13.88 -0.58
N SER A 141 -1.69 14.42 -1.76
CA SER A 141 -0.66 14.94 -2.66
C SER A 141 -1.10 16.27 -3.28
N LEU A 142 -0.11 17.14 -3.51
CA LEU A 142 -0.28 18.41 -4.23
C LEU A 142 0.17 18.32 -5.70
N ALA A 143 0.77 17.19 -6.10
CA ALA A 143 1.24 16.97 -7.46
C ALA A 143 0.09 16.51 -8.36
N THR A 144 0.07 16.93 -9.63
CA THR A 144 -0.93 16.46 -10.61
C THR A 144 -0.68 15.02 -11.06
N THR A 145 0.59 14.61 -11.14
CA THR A 145 1.04 13.24 -11.41
C THR A 145 1.93 12.75 -10.25
N PRO A 146 1.34 12.36 -9.11
CA PRO A 146 2.10 12.00 -7.92
C PRO A 146 2.89 10.71 -8.11
N THR A 147 4.14 10.73 -7.67
CA THR A 147 5.01 9.57 -7.40
C THR A 147 4.90 9.19 -5.92
N GLU A 148 5.45 8.04 -5.50
CA GLU A 148 5.34 7.59 -4.09
C GLU A 148 5.90 8.61 -3.09
N SER A 149 6.91 9.40 -3.47
CA SER A 149 7.48 10.46 -2.62
C SER A 149 6.62 11.74 -2.51
N ASP A 150 5.62 11.91 -3.38
CA ASP A 150 4.73 13.08 -3.36
C ASP A 150 3.55 12.93 -2.39
N TRP A 151 3.43 11.76 -1.76
CA TRP A 151 2.38 11.45 -0.80
C TRP A 151 2.86 11.73 0.61
N PHE A 152 2.04 12.44 1.36
CA PHE A 152 2.26 12.69 2.79
C PHE A 152 1.05 12.26 3.60
N ASP A 153 1.30 11.81 4.82
CA ASP A 153 0.24 11.37 5.73
C ASP A 153 -0.54 12.58 6.25
N ILE A 154 -1.87 12.47 6.20
CA ILE A 154 -2.77 13.51 6.71
C ILE A 154 -2.97 13.26 8.20
N THR A 155 -2.44 14.15 9.03
CA THR A 155 -2.58 14.08 10.49
C THR A 155 -4.05 14.03 10.92
N GLY A 156 -4.36 13.15 11.88
CA GLY A 156 -5.72 13.02 12.43
C GLY A 156 -6.70 12.23 11.55
N SER A 157 -6.28 11.78 10.37
CA SER A 157 -7.08 10.90 9.50
C SER A 157 -6.94 9.41 9.85
N GLY A 158 -6.03 9.06 10.76
CA GLY A 158 -5.63 7.68 10.99
C GLY A 158 -6.56 6.89 11.90
N LEU A 159 -6.54 5.58 11.72
CA LEU A 159 -7.14 4.59 12.61
C LEU A 159 -6.06 3.64 13.12
N THR A 160 -6.02 3.48 14.45
CA THR A 160 -5.39 2.34 15.12
C THR A 160 -6.51 1.48 15.70
N PRO A 161 -6.74 0.26 15.19
CA PRO A 161 -7.84 -0.56 15.65
C PRO A 161 -7.61 -1.03 17.10
N ASP A 162 -8.54 -0.69 17.99
CA ASP A 162 -8.58 -1.20 19.37
C ASP A 162 -9.55 -2.39 19.53
N LEU A 163 -10.21 -2.77 18.43
CA LEU A 163 -11.21 -3.83 18.31
C LEU A 163 -12.44 -3.68 19.22
N SER A 164 -12.59 -2.54 19.91
CA SER A 164 -13.81 -2.22 20.67
C SER A 164 -14.96 -1.82 19.75
N THR A 165 -14.63 -1.31 18.57
CA THR A 165 -15.54 -0.98 17.47
C THR A 165 -14.91 -1.36 16.13
N LEU A 166 -15.75 -1.58 15.11
CA LEU A 166 -15.32 -2.01 13.76
C LEU A 166 -15.55 -0.94 12.69
N GLY A 167 -16.15 0.19 13.09
CA GLY A 167 -16.49 1.31 12.23
C GLY A 167 -15.91 2.60 12.81
N PHE A 168 -15.09 3.28 12.01
CA PHE A 168 -14.41 4.49 12.42
C PHE A 168 -14.58 5.56 11.36
N TYR A 169 -14.49 6.82 11.75
CA TYR A 169 -14.48 7.93 10.82
C TYR A 169 -13.52 9.01 11.30
N ALA A 170 -12.97 9.75 10.35
CA ALA A 170 -12.15 10.91 10.63
C ALA A 170 -12.52 12.04 9.67
N ASN A 171 -12.43 13.27 10.17
CA ASN A 171 -12.59 14.47 9.36
C ASN A 171 -11.25 15.18 9.29
N PHE A 172 -10.92 15.71 8.11
CA PHE A 172 -9.75 16.52 7.90
C PHE A 172 -10.04 17.61 6.88
N THR A 173 -9.27 18.69 6.93
CA THR A 173 -9.40 19.81 5.99
C THR A 173 -8.12 19.98 5.22
N GLY A 174 -8.22 20.38 3.96
CA GLY A 174 -7.06 20.78 3.19
C GLY A 174 -7.33 20.83 1.70
N ASN A 175 -6.40 21.44 0.98
CA ASN A 175 -6.48 21.62 -0.46
C ASN A 175 -5.62 20.57 -1.19
N PHE A 176 -6.04 19.30 -1.14
CA PHE A 176 -5.31 18.20 -1.77
C PHE A 176 -5.73 18.04 -3.23
N VAL A 177 -4.76 17.88 -4.13
CA VAL A 177 -5.05 17.52 -5.53
C VAL A 177 -5.53 16.08 -5.59
N TRP A 178 -4.81 15.18 -4.92
CA TRP A 178 -5.19 13.78 -4.81
C TRP A 178 -5.21 13.33 -3.36
N VAL A 179 -6.13 12.42 -3.05
CA VAL A 179 -6.13 11.68 -1.80
C VAL A 179 -6.18 10.18 -2.06
N ARG A 180 -5.60 9.39 -1.16
CA ARG A 180 -5.69 7.92 -1.15
C ARG A 180 -5.66 7.40 0.27
N CYS A 181 -6.12 6.17 0.48
CA CYS A 181 -5.97 5.47 1.75
C CYS A 181 -4.73 4.55 1.66
N LYS A 182 -3.85 4.60 2.65
CA LYS A 182 -2.75 3.63 2.82
C LYS A 182 -3.02 2.85 4.10
N ALA A 183 -3.04 1.53 3.98
CA ALA A 183 -3.26 0.62 5.09
C ALA A 183 -2.09 -0.37 5.18
N THR A 184 -1.40 -0.39 6.32
CA THR A 184 -0.20 -1.21 6.56
C THR A 184 -0.33 -2.05 7.83
N GLY A 185 0.54 -3.04 8.00
CA GLY A 185 0.53 -3.94 9.16
C GLY A 185 -0.67 -4.90 9.19
N ILE A 186 -1.33 -5.12 8.05
CA ILE A 186 -2.45 -6.06 7.92
C ILE A 186 -1.87 -7.41 7.56
N THR A 187 -1.63 -8.23 8.58
CA THR A 187 -1.11 -9.60 8.43
C THR A 187 -2.20 -10.67 8.53
N ALA A 188 -3.43 -10.26 8.88
CA ALA A 188 -4.60 -11.12 8.98
C ALA A 188 -5.89 -10.28 8.86
N GLY A 189 -7.01 -10.96 8.58
CA GLY A 189 -8.32 -10.34 8.50
C GLY A 189 -8.60 -9.67 7.15
N ALA A 190 -9.68 -8.88 7.13
CA ALA A 190 -10.15 -8.21 5.93
C ALA A 190 -10.48 -6.73 6.21
N ILE A 191 -10.26 -5.90 5.20
CA ILE A 191 -10.88 -4.58 5.14
C ILE A 191 -12.21 -4.77 4.45
N THR A 192 -13.31 -4.38 5.11
CA THR A 192 -14.65 -4.49 4.53
C THR A 192 -14.86 -3.41 3.50
N LYS A 193 -14.58 -2.15 3.89
CA LYS A 193 -14.53 -1.00 2.97
C LYS A 193 -13.91 0.22 3.63
N VAL A 194 -13.35 1.09 2.79
CA VAL A 194 -13.01 2.47 3.15
C VAL A 194 -13.78 3.41 2.21
N LEU A 195 -14.54 4.33 2.80
CA LEU A 195 -15.35 5.31 2.08
C LEU A 195 -14.77 6.70 2.27
N TYR A 196 -14.87 7.53 1.24
CA TYR A 196 -14.41 8.91 1.24
C TYR A 196 -15.49 9.85 0.69
N ASN A 197 -15.59 11.01 1.35
CA ASN A 197 -16.45 12.13 0.99
C ASN A 197 -15.64 13.41 1.04
N ASN A 198 -15.81 14.25 0.03
CA ASN A 198 -15.39 15.65 -0.01
C ASN A 198 -16.55 16.56 -0.43
#